data_AF-A0A3S0Y3H9-F1
#
_entry.id   AF-A0A3S0Y3H9-F1
#
_cell.length_a   1.000
_cell.length_b   1.000
_cell.length_c   1.000
_cell.angle_alpha   90.00
_cell.angle_beta   90.00
_cell.angle_gamma   90.00
#
_symmetry.space_group_name_H-M   'P 1'
#
loop_
_entity.id
_entity.type
_entity.pdbx_description
1 polymer ?
#
loop_
_entity_poly.entity_id
_entity_poly.type
_entity_poly.pdbx_seq_one_letter_code
_entity_poly.pdbx_strand_id
1 'polypeptide(L)'
;MLAQQDEYETIANSAAIESLLDAMIESGGVSLRMDSPDARAEPIVLMEQHPGEALVLDLSSVDYLLGRLQNGEAFYLYAQAQNKVVRTPLLSLTEARRSGGRFLCCSDYPATVDVLQRRESFRAELRMGMAVSATLFGVLGNTAVGELRDISQTGCQLELPLAASGVLAETDGPFKLVLRFPDGSYFEGHGVVRHQKIDPERHLLRVGFEFSGLTAEQERQVWYFVCEIEREAARYNQESADERQPSPLFEQSSKRANLERVGRRDIKHYATPMARRLVKVAAYLDAQLLLLQQGSDIDAQRLSRNADRVLALHEEDREALLFASRCMSLEPMLVRHGIAVAVHLLDLVGANMPREIRKAIVASGLIHDLGKALVPQVIFRAPNFEATHRQAMSEHVTLLVDRLQHCQWLSVNIVQAVIGGINERLDGSGYPGGLSGEDINELAKACAVVDVVEAMRRDRPDRPAKTTQQIYRHLLSHPHQFDLRWVKRYIEHFKGLPVGSLVRFTSGQLAWVTRLDEAGVPIEVWPTRQAEPPMGDTLGNLVNGDVRERLGIPAQEIAVSA
;
A
#
# COMPACT_ATOMS: atom_id res chain seq x y z
N MET A 1 -14.86 22.17 26.37
CA MET A 1 -15.92 21.20 26.71
C MET A 1 -15.29 20.14 27.57
N LEU A 2 -15.90 19.87 28.72
CA LEU A 2 -15.40 18.97 29.77
C LEU A 2 -15.24 17.54 29.23
N ALA A 3 -14.14 16.89 29.61
CA ALA A 3 -13.97 15.45 29.44
C ALA A 3 -14.98 14.74 30.37
N GLN A 4 -15.96 14.05 29.79
CA GLN A 4 -16.78 13.10 30.53
C GLN A 4 -15.90 11.92 30.92
N GLN A 5 -15.70 11.70 32.21
CA GLN A 5 -15.25 10.41 32.73
C GLN A 5 -16.42 9.43 32.53
N ASP A 6 -16.17 8.32 31.82
CA ASP A 6 -17.13 7.23 31.65
C ASP A 6 -17.34 6.53 33.02
N GLU A 7 -18.39 6.92 33.76
CA GLU A 7 -18.75 6.31 35.06
C GLU A 7 -19.44 4.94 34.85
N TYR A 8 -18.85 3.88 35.41
CA TYR A 8 -19.48 2.57 35.52
C TYR A 8 -20.45 2.54 36.71
N GLU A 9 -21.59 1.87 36.54
CA GLU A 9 -22.54 1.58 37.62
C GLU A 9 -22.33 0.16 38.15
N THR A 10 -22.08 0.01 39.45
CA THR A 10 -21.90 -1.30 40.09
C THR A 10 -23.25 -1.93 40.45
N ILE A 11 -23.52 -3.11 39.90
CA ILE A 11 -24.72 -3.91 40.16
C ILE A 11 -24.37 -5.03 41.16
N ALA A 12 -25.10 -5.07 42.27
CA ALA A 12 -24.96 -6.11 43.32
C ALA A 12 -26.20 -7.03 43.44
N ASN A 13 -27.23 -6.81 42.63
CA ASN A 13 -28.45 -7.62 42.66
C ASN A 13 -28.23 -8.96 41.96
N SER A 14 -28.40 -10.08 42.68
CA SER A 14 -28.10 -11.42 42.16
C SER A 14 -28.87 -11.79 40.90
N ALA A 15 -30.17 -11.46 40.80
CA ALA A 15 -30.98 -11.76 39.62
C ALA A 15 -30.54 -10.91 38.40
N ALA A 16 -30.11 -9.67 38.64
CA ALA A 16 -29.56 -8.81 37.59
C ALA A 16 -28.18 -9.28 37.12
N ILE A 17 -27.32 -9.75 38.05
CA ILE A 17 -26.02 -10.34 37.74
C ILE A 17 -26.21 -11.60 36.88
N GLU A 18 -27.09 -12.51 37.31
CA GLU A 18 -27.41 -13.74 36.57
C GLU A 18 -27.87 -13.43 35.15
N SER A 19 -28.83 -12.51 34.99
CA SER A 19 -29.33 -12.11 33.66
C SER A 19 -28.26 -11.49 32.75
N LEU A 20 -27.33 -10.71 33.31
CA LEU A 20 -26.23 -10.11 32.53
C LEU A 20 -25.20 -11.18 32.13
N LEU A 21 -24.89 -12.12 33.01
CA LEU A 21 -23.96 -13.22 32.73
C LEU A 21 -24.57 -14.22 31.73
N ASP A 22 -25.88 -14.48 31.79
CA ASP A 22 -26.58 -15.28 30.76
C ASP A 22 -26.48 -14.61 29.40
N ALA A 23 -26.70 -13.29 29.33
CA ALA A 23 -26.52 -12.56 28.08
C ALA A 23 -25.05 -12.58 27.59
N MET A 24 -24.07 -12.62 28.49
CA MET A 24 -22.66 -12.83 28.12
C MET A 24 -22.42 -14.24 27.58
N ILE A 25 -23.03 -15.28 28.17
CA ILE A 25 -22.98 -16.67 27.70
C ILE A 25 -23.64 -16.81 26.32
N GLU A 26 -24.84 -16.25 26.15
CA GLU A 26 -25.59 -16.29 24.89
C GLU A 26 -24.85 -15.61 23.74
N SER A 27 -24.22 -14.46 24.02
CA SER A 27 -23.37 -13.75 23.04
C SER A 27 -22.13 -14.57 22.64
N GLY A 28 -21.70 -15.49 23.51
CA GLY A 28 -20.68 -16.51 23.24
C GLY A 28 -19.25 -16.00 23.03
N GLY A 29 -18.97 -14.73 23.32
CA GLY A 29 -17.63 -14.13 23.21
C GLY A 29 -17.35 -13.16 24.34
N VAL A 30 -16.51 -13.58 25.29
CA VAL A 30 -16.10 -12.77 26.44
C VAL A 30 -14.60 -12.49 26.33
N SER A 31 -14.15 -11.33 26.78
CA SER A 31 -12.72 -11.03 26.86
C SER A 31 -12.23 -11.17 28.29
N LEU A 32 -11.18 -11.97 28.49
CA LEU A 32 -10.47 -12.13 29.74
C LEU A 32 -9.26 -11.20 29.75
N ARG A 33 -9.07 -10.42 30.82
CA ARG A 33 -7.87 -9.59 30.99
C ARG A 33 -7.26 -9.83 32.36
N MET A 34 -5.95 -10.11 32.39
CA MET A 34 -5.21 -10.32 33.64
C MET A 34 -5.16 -9.03 34.48
N ASP A 35 -4.99 -9.17 35.78
CA ASP A 35 -4.77 -8.07 36.72
C ASP A 35 -3.32 -7.55 36.64
N SER A 36 -2.94 -7.07 35.46
CA SER A 36 -1.69 -6.32 35.29
C SER A 36 -1.90 -5.12 34.37
N PRO A 37 -1.19 -4.01 34.59
CA PRO A 37 -1.35 -2.77 33.81
C PRO A 37 -1.23 -3.02 32.30
N ASP A 38 -0.33 -3.92 31.92
CA ASP A 38 0.03 -4.25 30.55
C ASP A 38 -0.67 -5.51 30.01
N ALA A 39 -1.54 -6.13 30.81
CA ALA A 39 -2.31 -7.31 30.42
C ALA A 39 -3.16 -7.00 29.20
N ARG A 40 -3.07 -7.85 28.16
CA ARG A 40 -3.98 -7.78 27.03
C ARG A 40 -5.29 -8.49 27.35
N ALA A 41 -6.33 -8.05 26.67
CA ALA A 41 -7.60 -8.72 26.67
C ALA A 41 -7.58 -9.86 25.65
N GLU A 42 -7.90 -11.07 26.11
CA GLU A 42 -7.86 -12.26 25.30
C GLU A 42 -9.29 -12.83 25.10
N PRO A 43 -9.67 -13.20 23.87
CA PRO A 43 -10.99 -13.74 23.61
C PRO A 43 -11.10 -15.18 24.14
N ILE A 44 -12.13 -15.39 24.95
CA ILE A 44 -12.49 -16.68 25.55
C ILE A 44 -13.99 -16.95 25.36
N VAL A 45 -14.42 -18.16 25.69
CA VAL A 45 -15.86 -18.47 25.74
C VAL A 45 -16.27 -18.62 27.20
N LEU A 46 -17.25 -17.82 27.62
CA LEU A 46 -17.98 -18.07 28.85
C LEU A 46 -19.08 -19.09 28.52
N MET A 47 -18.90 -20.31 29.00
CA MET A 47 -19.68 -21.47 28.59
C MET A 47 -21.00 -21.55 29.36
N GLU A 48 -20.91 -21.45 30.68
CA GLU A 48 -22.02 -21.66 31.59
C GLU A 48 -21.79 -20.86 32.88
N GLN A 49 -22.86 -20.61 33.62
CA GLN A 49 -22.79 -20.11 34.98
C GLN A 49 -23.51 -21.06 35.95
N HIS A 50 -22.97 -21.19 37.15
CA HIS A 50 -23.62 -21.79 38.30
C HIS A 50 -23.85 -20.67 39.32
N PRO A 51 -25.06 -20.06 39.34
CA PRO A 51 -25.33 -18.87 40.13
C PRO A 51 -24.89 -18.99 41.59
N GLY A 52 -24.01 -18.09 42.03
CA GLY A 52 -23.47 -18.05 43.39
C GLY A 52 -22.34 -19.05 43.67
N GLU A 53 -22.00 -19.94 42.74
CA GLU A 53 -20.96 -20.96 42.91
C GLU A 53 -19.75 -20.72 41.99
N ALA A 54 -19.93 -20.74 40.66
CA ALA A 54 -18.82 -20.64 39.72
C ALA A 54 -19.23 -20.16 38.33
N LEU A 55 -18.25 -19.66 37.57
CA LEU A 55 -18.36 -19.48 36.11
C LEU A 55 -17.51 -20.54 35.40
N VAL A 56 -18.02 -21.07 34.28
CA VAL A 56 -17.33 -22.06 33.46
C VAL A 56 -16.81 -21.40 32.19
N LEU A 57 -15.50 -21.50 31.95
CA LEU A 57 -14.77 -20.82 30.88
C LEU A 57 -14.10 -21.87 29.98
N ASP A 58 -14.20 -21.70 28.66
CA ASP A 58 -13.32 -22.39 27.72
C ASP A 58 -12.12 -21.48 27.41
N LEU A 59 -10.96 -21.87 27.94
CA LEU A 59 -9.69 -21.16 27.79
C LEU A 59 -8.79 -21.81 26.73
N SER A 60 -9.33 -22.67 25.86
CA SER A 60 -8.54 -23.38 24.85
C SER A 60 -7.84 -22.45 23.86
N SER A 61 -8.41 -21.29 23.58
CA SER A 61 -7.84 -20.26 22.69
C SER A 61 -6.67 -19.50 23.33
N VAL A 62 -6.52 -19.60 24.65
CA VAL A 62 -5.57 -18.82 25.47
C VAL A 62 -4.78 -19.73 26.40
N ASP A 63 -4.47 -20.95 25.93
CA ASP A 63 -3.82 -21.98 26.73
C ASP A 63 -2.45 -21.54 27.31
N TYR A 64 -1.75 -20.62 26.64
CA TYR A 64 -0.53 -19.99 27.13
C TYR A 64 -0.72 -19.16 28.42
N LEU A 65 -1.95 -18.72 28.74
CA LEU A 65 -2.28 -18.05 30.00
C LEU A 65 -2.58 -19.03 31.14
N LEU A 66 -2.90 -20.29 30.85
CA LEU A 66 -3.33 -21.25 31.87
C LEU A 66 -2.31 -21.42 32.98
N GLY A 67 -1.02 -21.47 32.65
CA GLY A 67 0.04 -21.60 33.65
C GLY A 67 0.02 -20.44 34.66
N ARG A 68 -0.25 -19.22 34.21
CA ARG A 68 -0.34 -18.01 35.07
C ARG A 68 -1.61 -18.01 35.91
N LEU A 69 -2.74 -18.33 35.28
CA LEU A 69 -4.04 -18.41 35.96
C LEU A 69 -4.06 -19.51 37.03
N GLN A 70 -3.47 -20.67 36.75
CA GLN A 70 -3.31 -21.77 37.71
C GLN A 70 -2.35 -21.42 38.84
N ASN A 71 -1.41 -20.50 38.62
CA ASN A 71 -0.54 -19.96 39.66
C ASN A 71 -1.21 -18.87 40.51
N GLY A 72 -2.51 -18.63 40.32
CA GLY A 72 -3.31 -17.72 41.15
C GLY A 72 -3.30 -16.26 40.70
N GLU A 73 -2.84 -15.96 39.49
CA GLU A 73 -3.00 -14.61 38.95
C GLU A 73 -4.48 -14.31 38.67
N ALA A 74 -4.95 -13.18 39.20
CA ALA A 74 -6.34 -12.74 39.04
C ALA A 74 -6.58 -12.16 37.64
N PHE A 75 -7.84 -12.18 37.22
CA PHE A 75 -8.30 -11.64 35.95
C PHE A 75 -9.70 -11.08 36.08
N TYR A 76 -10.14 -10.24 35.14
CA TYR A 76 -11.56 -9.89 35.03
C TYR A 76 -12.06 -10.22 33.63
N LEU A 77 -13.37 -10.43 33.56
CA LEU A 77 -14.10 -10.62 32.32
C LEU A 77 -14.75 -9.31 31.94
N TYR A 78 -14.80 -9.03 30.64
CA TYR A 78 -15.65 -7.97 30.12
C TYR A 78 -16.25 -8.36 28.77
N ALA A 79 -17.49 -7.95 28.55
CA ALA A 79 -18.22 -8.21 27.32
C ALA A 79 -19.35 -7.20 27.15
N GLN A 80 -19.95 -7.14 25.96
CA GLN A 80 -21.17 -6.40 25.75
C GLN A 80 -22.38 -7.32 25.94
N ALA A 81 -23.27 -6.98 26.87
CA ALA A 81 -24.50 -7.72 27.16
C ALA A 81 -25.66 -6.74 27.34
N GLN A 82 -26.80 -7.01 26.69
CA GLN A 82 -28.01 -6.18 26.78
C GLN A 82 -27.75 -4.67 26.49
N ASN A 83 -26.97 -4.36 25.45
CA ASN A 83 -26.54 -2.99 25.10
C ASN A 83 -25.73 -2.25 26.18
N LYS A 84 -25.14 -2.97 27.12
CA LYS A 84 -24.26 -2.46 28.16
C LYS A 84 -22.90 -3.13 28.04
N VAL A 85 -21.84 -2.42 28.42
CA VAL A 85 -20.54 -3.06 28.66
C VAL A 85 -20.56 -3.57 30.08
N VAL A 86 -20.50 -4.89 30.25
CA VAL A 86 -20.46 -5.56 31.55
C VAL A 86 -19.01 -5.94 31.84
N ARG A 87 -18.57 -5.69 33.06
CA ARG A 87 -17.25 -6.04 33.57
C ARG A 87 -17.40 -6.71 34.92
N THR A 88 -16.71 -7.83 35.13
CA THR A 88 -16.65 -8.47 36.44
C THR A 88 -15.60 -7.80 37.34
N PRO A 89 -15.68 -7.99 38.66
CA PRO A 89 -14.53 -7.83 39.54
C PRO A 89 -13.41 -8.79 39.14
N LEU A 90 -12.28 -8.67 39.81
CA LEU A 90 -11.22 -9.65 39.73
C LEU A 90 -11.73 -11.01 40.23
N LEU A 91 -11.53 -12.02 39.40
CA LEU A 91 -11.85 -13.42 39.59
C LEU A 91 -10.54 -14.21 39.68
N SER A 92 -10.62 -15.36 40.34
CA SER A 92 -9.52 -16.33 40.39
C SER A 92 -9.95 -17.64 39.76
N LEU A 93 -9.00 -18.36 39.15
CA LEU A 93 -9.24 -19.69 38.63
C LEU A 93 -9.31 -20.67 39.82
N THR A 94 -10.41 -21.41 39.93
CA THR A 94 -10.63 -22.39 41.01
C THR A 94 -10.31 -23.80 40.57
N GLU A 95 -10.59 -24.13 39.31
CA GLU A 95 -10.34 -25.45 38.74
C GLU A 95 -9.98 -25.34 37.25
N ALA A 96 -9.14 -26.25 36.77
CA ALA A 96 -8.82 -26.37 35.35
C ALA A 96 -8.80 -27.85 34.96
N ARG A 97 -9.61 -28.23 33.97
CA ARG A 97 -9.69 -29.59 33.44
C ARG A 97 -9.42 -29.60 31.94
N ARG A 98 -8.61 -30.57 31.51
CA ARG A 98 -8.40 -30.84 30.10
C ARG A 98 -9.30 -32.01 29.66
N SER A 99 -10.20 -31.77 28.72
CA SER A 99 -11.09 -32.80 28.18
C SER A 99 -11.22 -32.66 26.67
N GLY A 100 -10.99 -33.74 25.91
CA GLY A 100 -11.16 -33.74 24.45
C GLY A 100 -10.31 -32.71 23.70
N GLY A 101 -9.17 -32.30 24.25
CA GLY A 101 -8.32 -31.24 23.67
C GLY A 101 -8.72 -29.82 24.06
N ARG A 102 -9.79 -29.62 24.84
CA ARG A 102 -10.20 -28.32 25.38
C ARG A 102 -9.75 -28.12 26.82
N PHE A 103 -9.52 -26.87 27.19
CA PHE A 103 -9.24 -26.43 28.55
C PHE A 103 -10.47 -25.74 29.15
N LEU A 104 -11.28 -26.54 29.86
CA LEU A 104 -12.45 -26.05 30.59
C LEU A 104 -12.03 -25.70 32.00
N CYS A 105 -12.23 -24.45 32.39
CA CYS A 105 -11.80 -23.93 33.67
C CYS A 105 -12.97 -23.32 34.43
N CYS A 106 -12.95 -23.42 35.75
CA CYS A 106 -13.91 -22.78 36.64
C CYS A 106 -13.25 -21.57 37.30
N SER A 107 -14.03 -20.51 37.50
CA SER A 107 -13.66 -19.38 38.35
C SER A 107 -14.66 -19.17 39.46
N ASP A 108 -14.29 -18.32 40.42
CA ASP A 108 -15.24 -17.79 41.41
C ASP A 108 -16.43 -17.10 40.72
N TYR A 109 -17.60 -17.10 41.38
CA TYR A 109 -18.78 -16.35 40.94
C TYR A 109 -18.73 -14.89 41.43
N PRO A 110 -18.95 -13.88 40.56
CA PRO A 110 -18.85 -12.49 40.96
C PRO A 110 -20.01 -12.06 41.88
N ALA A 111 -19.68 -11.42 43.01
CA ALA A 111 -20.68 -10.83 43.92
C ALA A 111 -21.27 -9.50 43.40
N THR A 112 -20.57 -8.85 42.47
CA THR A 112 -20.97 -7.60 41.82
C THR A 112 -20.55 -7.62 40.36
N VAL A 113 -21.17 -6.81 39.51
CA VAL A 113 -20.69 -6.53 38.15
C VAL A 113 -20.80 -5.04 37.85
N ASP A 114 -19.80 -4.48 37.19
CA ASP A 114 -19.79 -3.10 36.75
C ASP A 114 -20.38 -2.99 35.35
N VAL A 115 -21.27 -2.02 35.16
CA VAL A 115 -22.05 -1.86 33.93
C VAL A 115 -21.90 -0.44 33.42
N LEU A 116 -21.48 -0.30 32.16
CA LEU A 116 -21.45 0.99 31.45
C LEU A 116 -22.54 0.99 30.37
N GLN A 117 -23.52 1.89 30.50
CA GLN A 117 -24.60 2.05 29.54
C GLN A 117 -24.17 3.00 28.41
N ARG A 118 -23.93 2.45 27.21
CA ARG A 118 -23.65 3.26 26.02
C ARG A 118 -24.91 3.41 25.18
N ARG A 119 -25.28 4.65 24.83
CA ARG A 119 -26.32 4.91 23.81
C ARG A 119 -25.69 4.60 22.46
N GLU A 120 -26.27 3.62 21.76
CA GLU A 120 -25.80 2.99 20.51
C GLU A 120 -24.69 1.95 20.69
N SER A 121 -24.85 0.80 20.04
CA SER A 121 -23.87 -0.29 20.03
C SER A 121 -22.52 0.25 19.58
N PHE A 122 -21.48 -0.02 20.36
CA PHE A 122 -20.14 0.44 20.07
C PHE A 122 -19.68 0.00 18.66
N ARG A 123 -19.18 0.95 17.86
CA ARG A 123 -18.70 0.74 16.49
C ARG A 123 -17.18 0.88 16.47
N ALA A 124 -16.49 -0.19 16.08
CA ALA A 124 -15.05 -0.17 15.87
C ALA A 124 -14.71 0.48 14.53
N GLU A 125 -13.95 1.57 14.56
CA GLU A 125 -13.59 2.35 13.37
C GLU A 125 -12.24 1.91 12.80
N LEU A 126 -12.22 1.58 11.50
CA LEU A 126 -10.99 1.20 10.81
C LEU A 126 -10.17 2.46 10.48
N ARG A 127 -8.93 2.48 10.98
CA ARG A 127 -8.00 3.60 10.75
C ARG A 127 -7.14 3.38 9.50
N MET A 128 -6.42 4.43 9.10
CA MET A 128 -5.39 4.37 8.06
C MET A 128 -4.38 3.26 8.39
N GLY A 129 -4.44 2.13 7.67
CA GLY A 129 -3.63 0.95 8.00
C GLY A 129 -4.43 -0.32 8.30
N MET A 130 -5.73 -0.22 8.55
CA MET A 130 -6.64 -1.38 8.64
C MET A 130 -7.47 -1.45 7.36
N ALA A 131 -7.14 -2.37 6.46
CA ALA A 131 -7.86 -2.55 5.20
C ALA A 131 -8.62 -3.87 5.25
N VAL A 132 -9.95 -3.79 5.26
CA VAL A 132 -10.85 -4.93 5.16
C VAL A 132 -11.70 -4.73 3.92
N SER A 133 -11.55 -5.63 2.95
CA SER A 133 -12.32 -5.54 1.71
C SER A 133 -13.75 -5.97 1.98
N ALA A 134 -14.71 -5.21 1.46
CA ALA A 134 -16.12 -5.54 1.51
C ALA A 134 -16.63 -5.76 0.08
N THR A 135 -17.34 -6.87 -0.14
CA THR A 135 -18.03 -7.16 -1.40
C THR A 135 -19.53 -7.22 -1.13
N LEU A 136 -20.27 -6.38 -1.84
CA LEU A 136 -21.72 -6.35 -1.89
C LEU A 136 -22.18 -7.13 -3.12
N PHE A 137 -23.15 -8.03 -2.96
CA PHE A 137 -23.74 -8.78 -4.06
C PHE A 137 -25.19 -8.35 -4.27
N GLY A 138 -25.50 -7.92 -5.50
CA GLY A 138 -26.85 -7.64 -5.98
C GLY A 138 -27.62 -8.91 -6.34
N VAL A 139 -28.94 -8.77 -6.47
CA VAL A 139 -29.85 -9.87 -6.81
C VAL A 139 -29.72 -10.29 -8.27
N LEU A 140 -29.32 -9.36 -9.15
CA LEU A 140 -29.12 -9.60 -10.58
C LEU A 140 -27.71 -10.14 -10.91
N GLY A 141 -26.91 -10.48 -9.89
CA GLY A 141 -25.55 -11.00 -10.05
C GLY A 141 -24.46 -9.92 -10.20
N ASN A 142 -24.83 -8.64 -10.16
CA ASN A 142 -23.87 -7.55 -10.09
C ASN A 142 -23.19 -7.52 -8.72
N THR A 143 -21.95 -7.03 -8.67
CA THR A 143 -21.20 -6.90 -7.42
C THR A 143 -20.58 -5.52 -7.31
N ALA A 144 -20.49 -5.02 -6.08
CA ALA A 144 -19.76 -3.81 -5.76
C ALA A 144 -18.69 -4.12 -4.72
N VAL A 145 -17.46 -3.73 -5.00
CA VAL A 145 -16.32 -3.93 -4.10
C VAL A 145 -15.93 -2.59 -3.50
N GLY A 146 -15.75 -2.57 -2.18
CA GLY A 146 -15.31 -1.41 -1.43
C GLY A 146 -14.59 -1.80 -0.15
N GLU A 147 -14.63 -0.92 0.85
CA GLU A 147 -13.93 -1.08 2.12
C GLU A 147 -14.88 -0.96 3.31
N LEU A 148 -14.61 -1.74 4.35
CA LEU A 148 -15.25 -1.59 5.66
C LEU A 148 -14.70 -0.31 6.34
N ARG A 149 -15.59 0.55 6.81
CA ARG A 149 -15.24 1.77 7.57
C ARG A 149 -15.41 1.59 9.05
N ASP A 150 -16.52 1.02 9.46
CA ASP A 150 -16.78 0.65 10.83
C ASP A 150 -17.59 -0.64 10.89
N ILE A 151 -17.52 -1.32 12.04
CA ILE A 151 -18.33 -2.50 12.33
C ILE A 151 -18.75 -2.52 13.79
N SER A 152 -19.94 -3.03 14.04
CA SER A 152 -20.52 -3.33 15.35
C SER A 152 -21.23 -4.67 15.30
N GLN A 153 -21.69 -5.17 16.44
CA GLN A 153 -22.50 -6.40 16.49
C GLN A 153 -23.79 -6.32 15.64
N THR A 154 -24.35 -5.13 15.48
CA THR A 154 -25.65 -4.93 14.81
C THR A 154 -25.53 -4.54 13.34
N GLY A 155 -24.33 -4.17 12.87
CA GLY A 155 -24.16 -3.67 11.51
C GLY A 155 -22.79 -3.10 11.22
N CYS A 156 -22.61 -2.61 10.00
CA CYS A 156 -21.37 -2.02 9.54
C CYS A 156 -21.61 -0.82 8.62
N GLN A 157 -20.57 -0.01 8.41
CA GLN A 157 -20.55 1.01 7.36
C GLN A 157 -19.52 0.63 6.30
N LEU A 158 -19.93 0.70 5.03
CA LEU A 158 -19.06 0.47 3.88
C LEU A 158 -18.83 1.77 3.12
N GLU A 159 -17.62 1.93 2.57
CA GLU A 159 -17.33 2.86 1.50
C GLU A 159 -17.26 2.12 0.17
N LEU A 160 -18.16 2.47 -0.74
CA LEU A 160 -18.31 1.84 -2.05
C LEU A 160 -18.09 2.89 -3.16
N PRO A 161 -17.67 2.49 -4.37
CA PRO A 161 -17.68 3.36 -5.53
C PRO A 161 -19.10 3.87 -5.83
N LEU A 162 -19.23 5.08 -6.40
CA LEU A 162 -20.54 5.61 -6.84
C LEU A 162 -21.33 4.65 -7.75
N ALA A 163 -20.65 3.83 -8.56
CA ALA A 163 -21.25 2.80 -9.40
C ALA A 163 -22.05 1.74 -8.60
N ALA A 164 -21.76 1.57 -7.31
CA ALA A 164 -22.49 0.66 -6.43
C ALA A 164 -23.95 1.08 -6.19
N SER A 165 -24.31 2.34 -6.49
CA SER A 165 -25.71 2.81 -6.46
C SER A 165 -26.63 1.96 -7.34
N GLY A 166 -26.12 1.45 -8.47
CA GLY A 166 -26.87 0.53 -9.34
C GLY A 166 -27.19 -0.79 -8.65
N VAL A 167 -26.21 -1.37 -7.93
CA VAL A 167 -26.37 -2.61 -7.16
C VAL A 167 -27.38 -2.42 -6.02
N LEU A 168 -27.29 -1.29 -5.32
CA LEU A 168 -28.18 -0.96 -4.20
C LEU A 168 -29.62 -0.66 -4.64
N ALA A 169 -29.84 -0.30 -5.90
CA ALA A 169 -31.16 -0.08 -6.45
C ALA A 169 -31.89 -1.37 -6.87
N GLU A 170 -31.22 -2.53 -6.84
CA GLU A 170 -31.79 -3.80 -7.29
C GLU A 170 -32.84 -4.38 -6.34
N THR A 171 -32.79 -4.03 -5.05
CA THR A 171 -33.72 -4.55 -4.04
C THR A 171 -33.78 -3.65 -2.81
N ASP A 172 -34.96 -3.59 -2.17
CA ASP A 172 -35.12 -3.01 -0.83
C ASP A 172 -34.85 -4.04 0.29
N GLY A 173 -34.55 -5.29 -0.09
CA GLY A 173 -34.30 -6.41 0.81
C GLY A 173 -32.84 -6.52 1.31
N PRO A 174 -32.53 -7.58 2.06
CA PRO A 174 -31.18 -7.79 2.58
C PRO A 174 -30.20 -8.13 1.45
N PHE A 175 -29.08 -7.42 1.40
CA PHE A 175 -27.97 -7.69 0.50
C PHE A 175 -27.01 -8.70 1.11
N LYS A 176 -26.45 -9.58 0.28
CA LYS A 176 -25.33 -10.42 0.70
C LYS A 176 -24.06 -9.57 0.77
N LEU A 177 -23.39 -9.66 1.91
CA LEU A 177 -22.18 -8.93 2.28
C LEU A 177 -21.07 -9.93 2.59
N VAL A 178 -19.88 -9.71 2.01
CA VAL A 178 -18.68 -10.48 2.31
C VAL A 178 -17.56 -9.54 2.74
N LEU A 179 -17.05 -9.70 3.96
CA LEU A 179 -15.88 -8.95 4.46
C LEU A 179 -14.66 -9.86 4.44
N ARG A 180 -13.50 -9.38 3.98
CA ARG A 180 -12.25 -10.16 3.92
C ARG A 180 -11.13 -9.41 4.62
N PHE A 181 -10.53 -10.06 5.61
CA PHE A 181 -9.43 -9.57 6.41
C PHE A 181 -8.06 -10.02 5.82
N PRO A 182 -6.98 -9.26 6.05
CA PRO A 182 -5.64 -9.57 5.50
C PRO A 182 -5.06 -10.95 5.84
N ASP A 183 -5.42 -11.52 6.97
CA ASP A 183 -5.02 -12.87 7.40
C ASP A 183 -5.72 -14.01 6.65
N GLY A 184 -6.73 -13.66 5.85
CA GLY A 184 -7.58 -14.59 5.13
C GLY A 184 -8.87 -14.93 5.87
N SER A 185 -9.07 -14.43 7.09
CA SER A 185 -10.37 -14.47 7.77
C SER A 185 -11.41 -13.73 6.93
N TYR A 186 -12.64 -14.23 6.93
CA TYR A 186 -13.72 -13.59 6.19
C TYR A 186 -15.05 -13.75 6.90
N PHE A 187 -15.91 -12.77 6.72
CA PHE A 187 -17.30 -12.79 7.15
C PHE A 187 -18.19 -12.91 5.91
N GLU A 188 -19.22 -13.73 5.98
CA GLU A 188 -20.32 -13.73 5.03
C GLU A 188 -21.62 -13.57 5.80
N GLY A 189 -22.43 -12.58 5.43
CA GLY A 189 -23.70 -12.30 6.10
C GLY A 189 -24.66 -11.52 5.20
N HIS A 190 -25.84 -11.23 5.72
CA HIS A 190 -26.84 -10.41 5.04
C HIS A 190 -27.02 -9.09 5.78
N GLY A 191 -27.22 -8.00 5.04
CA GLY A 191 -27.44 -6.68 5.63
C GLY A 191 -28.47 -5.85 4.88
N VAL A 192 -29.30 -5.14 5.62
CA VAL A 192 -30.31 -4.21 5.09
C VAL A 192 -29.76 -2.80 5.14
N VAL A 193 -29.94 -2.03 4.07
CA VAL A 193 -29.46 -0.65 4.00
C VAL A 193 -30.28 0.24 4.92
N ARG A 194 -29.61 1.00 5.79
CA ARG A 194 -30.25 1.93 6.73
C ARG A 194 -30.08 3.39 6.36
N HIS A 195 -28.91 3.74 5.85
CA HIS A 195 -28.59 5.10 5.44
C HIS A 195 -27.53 5.09 4.35
N GLN A 196 -27.63 6.04 3.44
CA GLN A 196 -26.71 6.25 2.34
C GLN A 196 -26.31 7.71 2.31
N LYS A 197 -25.01 7.98 2.17
CA LYS A 197 -24.47 9.33 2.01
C LYS A 197 -23.50 9.35 0.84
N ILE A 198 -23.78 10.22 -0.12
CA ILE A 198 -22.89 10.45 -1.27
C ILE A 198 -21.81 11.45 -0.85
N ASP A 199 -20.56 11.14 -1.15
CA ASP A 199 -19.43 12.07 -1.10
C ASP A 199 -19.07 12.47 -2.53
N PRO A 200 -19.60 13.61 -3.03
CA PRO A 200 -19.41 14.02 -4.41
C PRO A 200 -17.97 14.45 -4.72
N GLU A 201 -17.19 14.88 -3.73
CA GLU A 201 -15.78 15.27 -3.93
C GLU A 201 -14.86 14.05 -4.09
N ARG A 202 -15.16 12.96 -3.38
CA ARG A 202 -14.36 11.72 -3.43
C ARG A 202 -14.89 10.69 -4.42
N HIS A 203 -16.02 10.96 -5.07
CA HIS A 203 -16.73 10.01 -5.92
C HIS A 203 -17.07 8.67 -5.24
N LEU A 204 -17.42 8.73 -3.94
CA LEU A 204 -17.72 7.56 -3.11
C LEU A 204 -19.13 7.61 -2.53
N LEU A 205 -19.66 6.43 -2.24
CA LEU A 205 -20.93 6.21 -1.56
C LEU A 205 -20.66 5.54 -0.20
N ARG A 206 -21.06 6.20 0.88
CA ARG A 206 -21.06 5.60 2.22
C ARG A 206 -22.41 4.98 2.49
N VAL A 207 -22.41 3.70 2.84
CA VAL A 207 -23.65 2.93 3.07
C VAL A 207 -23.55 2.24 4.41
N GLY A 208 -24.53 2.50 5.28
CA GLY A 208 -24.70 1.78 6.53
C GLY A 208 -25.64 0.61 6.36
N PHE A 209 -25.19 -0.57 6.77
CA PHE A 209 -25.97 -1.81 6.79
C PHE A 209 -26.28 -2.22 8.22
N GLU A 210 -27.51 -2.67 8.46
CA GLU A 210 -27.92 -3.42 9.65
C GLU A 210 -27.90 -4.91 9.31
N PHE A 211 -27.20 -5.72 10.08
CA PHE A 211 -27.12 -7.16 9.82
C PHE A 211 -28.49 -7.82 10.05
N SER A 212 -28.82 -8.80 9.20
CA SER A 212 -30.10 -9.51 9.24
C SER A 212 -29.87 -11.01 9.25
N GLY A 213 -30.50 -11.70 10.21
CA GLY A 213 -30.51 -13.16 10.28
C GLY A 213 -29.15 -13.80 10.55
N LEU A 214 -28.32 -13.17 11.39
CA LEU A 214 -27.05 -13.77 11.80
C LEU A 214 -27.29 -15.01 12.67
N THR A 215 -26.45 -16.03 12.49
CA THR A 215 -26.36 -17.14 13.43
C THR A 215 -25.53 -16.74 14.65
N ALA A 216 -25.68 -17.46 15.76
CA ALA A 216 -24.84 -17.24 16.95
C ALA A 216 -23.33 -17.36 16.66
N GLU A 217 -22.94 -18.17 15.67
CA GLU A 217 -21.54 -18.26 15.22
C GLU A 217 -21.09 -16.99 14.48
N GLN A 218 -21.94 -16.45 13.61
CA GLN A 218 -21.68 -15.18 12.91
C GLN A 218 -21.64 -13.99 13.87
N GLU A 219 -22.50 -13.96 14.88
CA GLU A 219 -22.49 -12.91 15.92
C GLU A 219 -21.18 -12.92 16.72
N ARG A 220 -20.72 -14.12 17.14
CA ARG A 220 -19.41 -14.30 17.77
C ARG A 220 -18.27 -13.83 16.86
N GLN A 221 -18.35 -14.15 15.57
CA GLN A 221 -17.33 -13.77 14.59
C GLN A 221 -17.25 -12.26 14.41
N VAL A 222 -18.40 -11.58 14.31
CA VAL A 222 -18.48 -10.11 14.24
C VAL A 222 -17.91 -9.48 15.49
N TRP A 223 -18.23 -10.01 16.67
CA TRP A 223 -17.68 -9.51 17.93
C TRP A 223 -16.16 -9.64 18.01
N TYR A 224 -15.61 -10.79 17.59
CA TYR A 224 -14.16 -10.96 17.48
C TYR A 224 -13.52 -9.89 16.59
N PHE A 225 -14.11 -9.60 15.43
CA PHE A 225 -13.62 -8.55 14.54
C PHE A 225 -13.67 -7.15 15.17
N VAL A 226 -14.75 -6.82 15.88
CA VAL A 226 -14.89 -5.54 16.61
C VAL A 226 -13.74 -5.36 17.61
N CYS A 227 -13.48 -6.36 18.45
CA CYS A 227 -12.42 -6.31 19.45
C CYS A 227 -11.01 -6.15 18.83
N GLU A 228 -10.74 -6.87 17.75
CA GLU A 228 -9.43 -6.83 17.09
C GLU A 228 -9.19 -5.54 16.31
N ILE A 229 -10.22 -4.98 15.67
CA ILE A 229 -10.14 -3.65 15.04
C ILE A 229 -9.86 -2.58 16.09
N GLU A 230 -10.53 -2.63 17.24
CA GLU A 230 -10.27 -1.69 18.33
C GLU A 230 -8.84 -1.79 18.87
N ARG A 231 -8.38 -3.02 19.07
CA ARG A 231 -7.02 -3.28 19.53
C ARG A 231 -5.98 -2.71 18.56
N GLU A 232 -6.18 -2.92 17.26
CA GLU A 232 -5.30 -2.37 16.23
C GLU A 232 -5.46 -0.83 16.14
N ALA A 233 -6.66 -0.29 16.34
CA ALA A 233 -6.92 1.16 16.31
C ALA A 233 -6.28 1.91 17.47
N ALA A 234 -6.30 1.34 18.67
CA ALA A 234 -5.63 1.87 19.85
C ALA A 234 -4.10 1.96 19.67
N ARG A 235 -3.49 1.10 18.83
CA ARG A 235 -2.07 1.17 18.47
C ARG A 235 -1.68 2.45 17.72
N TYR A 236 -2.60 3.08 16.99
CA TYR A 236 -2.31 4.26 16.17
C TYR A 236 -2.36 5.60 16.94
N ASN A 237 -2.77 5.60 18.22
CA ASN A 237 -3.24 6.82 18.89
C ASN A 237 -2.26 7.45 19.92
N GLN A 238 -1.03 6.97 20.09
CA GLN A 238 -0.10 7.52 21.10
C GLN A 238 1.36 7.70 20.61
N GLU A 239 1.94 8.86 20.95
CA GLU A 239 3.37 9.21 20.92
C GLU A 239 4.22 8.48 21.98
N SER A 240 3.66 7.52 22.71
CA SER A 240 4.42 6.64 23.60
C SER A 240 4.69 5.32 22.89
N ALA A 241 5.98 5.01 22.72
CA ALA A 241 6.42 3.65 22.44
C ALA A 241 5.81 2.71 23.48
N ASP A 242 4.83 1.89 23.08
CA ASP A 242 4.28 0.88 23.99
C ASP A 242 3.88 -0.42 23.26
N GLU A 243 4.11 -1.52 23.97
CA GLU A 243 4.38 -2.90 23.52
C GLU A 243 3.12 -3.69 23.10
N ARG A 244 2.20 -3.11 22.33
CA ARG A 244 1.01 -3.83 21.83
C ARG A 244 1.36 -4.63 20.56
N GLN A 245 1.26 -5.97 20.61
CA GLN A 245 1.45 -6.83 19.42
C GLN A 245 0.38 -6.50 18.37
N PRO A 246 0.69 -6.69 17.07
CA PRO A 246 -0.28 -6.49 15.99
C PRO A 246 -1.47 -7.44 16.12
N SER A 247 -2.58 -7.08 15.47
CA SER A 247 -3.73 -7.97 15.34
C SER A 247 -3.51 -9.06 14.28
N PRO A 248 -3.74 -10.36 14.61
CA PRO A 248 -3.65 -11.44 13.66
C PRO A 248 -4.55 -11.23 12.47
N LEU A 249 -5.72 -10.57 12.62
CA LEU A 249 -6.59 -10.21 11.48
C LEU A 249 -5.87 -9.40 10.40
N PHE A 250 -4.87 -8.61 10.81
CA PHE A 250 -4.08 -7.75 9.94
C PHE A 250 -2.66 -8.31 9.67
N GLU A 251 -2.37 -9.54 10.12
CA GLU A 251 -1.14 -10.28 9.80
C GLU A 251 -1.32 -11.10 8.52
N GLN A 252 -0.35 -11.10 7.60
CA GLN A 252 -0.52 -11.79 6.32
C GLN A 252 -0.28 -13.30 6.44
N SER A 253 -1.31 -14.12 6.16
CA SER A 253 -1.17 -15.57 5.99
C SER A 253 -0.27 -15.90 4.80
N SER A 254 0.81 -16.63 5.09
CA SER A 254 1.90 -17.01 4.17
C SER A 254 1.51 -17.99 3.05
N LYS A 255 0.24 -18.45 2.98
CA LYS A 255 -0.20 -19.49 2.03
C LYS A 255 -0.99 -19.03 0.80
N ARG A 256 -1.26 -17.73 0.62
CA ARG A 256 -1.91 -17.17 -0.59
C ARG A 256 -0.98 -16.23 -1.38
N ALA A 257 0.26 -16.66 -1.60
CA ALA A 257 1.27 -15.87 -2.31
C ALA A 257 1.01 -15.64 -3.82
N ASN A 258 -0.03 -16.23 -4.43
CA ASN A 258 -0.19 -16.24 -5.90
C ASN A 258 -1.57 -15.85 -6.46
N LEU A 259 -2.45 -15.22 -5.69
CA LEU A 259 -3.69 -14.63 -6.23
C LEU A 259 -3.74 -13.15 -5.85
N GLU A 260 -3.31 -12.33 -6.81
CA GLU A 260 -3.61 -10.90 -7.02
C GLU A 260 -3.70 -10.04 -5.75
N ARG A 261 -2.52 -9.66 -5.26
CA ARG A 261 -2.34 -8.59 -4.27
C ARG A 261 -2.46 -7.22 -4.96
N VAL A 262 -3.67 -6.67 -5.04
CA VAL A 262 -3.87 -5.22 -5.20
C VAL A 262 -4.04 -4.65 -3.80
N GLY A 263 -3.08 -3.86 -3.29
CA GLY A 263 -3.38 -3.01 -2.12
C GLY A 263 -2.24 -2.50 -1.23
N ARG A 264 -1.14 -3.24 -1.00
CA ARG A 264 -0.01 -2.71 -0.18
C ARG A 264 1.34 -3.23 -0.65
N ARG A 265 2.21 -2.31 -1.05
CA ARG A 265 3.63 -2.59 -1.31
C ARG A 265 4.33 -2.90 0.00
N ASP A 266 4.97 -4.05 0.09
CA ASP A 266 5.77 -4.39 1.25
C ASP A 266 7.09 -3.60 1.21
N ILE A 267 7.11 -2.48 1.94
CA ILE A 267 8.21 -1.52 1.98
C ILE A 267 9.53 -2.18 2.45
N LYS A 268 9.49 -3.32 3.15
CA LYS A 268 10.70 -4.01 3.64
C LYS A 268 11.55 -4.59 2.51
N HIS A 269 10.93 -4.92 1.37
CA HIS A 269 11.61 -5.52 0.22
C HIS A 269 12.45 -4.52 -0.61
N TYR A 270 12.22 -3.22 -0.47
CA TYR A 270 13.00 -2.21 -1.18
C TYR A 270 14.37 -2.04 -0.51
N ALA A 271 15.42 -2.01 -1.34
CA ALA A 271 16.79 -2.20 -0.88
C ALA A 271 17.32 -1.07 0.01
N THR A 272 16.87 0.17 -0.20
CA THR A 272 17.40 1.35 0.50
C THR A 272 16.30 2.16 1.18
N PRO A 273 16.60 2.92 2.25
CA PRO A 273 15.65 3.87 2.83
C PRO A 273 15.12 4.89 1.81
N MET A 274 15.96 5.31 0.86
CA MET A 274 15.57 6.19 -0.23
C MET A 274 14.54 5.52 -1.15
N ALA A 275 14.77 4.25 -1.53
CA ALA A 275 13.81 3.45 -2.30
C ALA A 275 12.47 3.32 -1.56
N ARG A 276 12.50 3.01 -0.25
CA ARG A 276 11.30 2.94 0.61
C ARG A 276 10.47 4.22 0.61
N ARG A 277 11.12 5.39 0.55
CA ARG A 277 10.44 6.69 0.48
C ARG A 277 9.85 6.95 -0.90
N LEU A 278 10.51 6.48 -1.95
CA LEU A 278 10.06 6.58 -3.35
C LEU A 278 8.82 5.70 -3.62
N VAL A 279 8.60 4.62 -2.85
CA VAL A 279 7.39 3.77 -2.91
C VAL A 279 6.10 4.59 -2.82
N LYS A 280 6.08 5.69 -2.05
CA LYS A 280 4.90 6.55 -1.95
C LYS A 280 4.56 7.25 -3.27
N VAL A 281 5.58 7.63 -4.04
CA VAL A 281 5.41 8.23 -5.38
C VAL A 281 4.92 7.16 -6.34
N ALA A 282 5.53 5.98 -6.30
CA ALA A 282 5.11 4.85 -7.11
C ALA A 282 3.65 4.45 -6.82
N ALA A 283 3.21 4.51 -5.55
CA ALA A 283 1.85 4.12 -5.15
C ALA A 283 0.81 5.11 -5.68
N TYR A 284 1.18 6.38 -5.73
CA TYR A 284 0.37 7.38 -6.40
C TYR A 284 0.24 7.10 -7.90
N LEU A 285 1.35 6.85 -8.61
CA LEU A 285 1.31 6.63 -10.07
C LEU A 285 0.52 5.38 -10.46
N ASP A 286 0.64 4.31 -9.69
CA ASP A 286 -0.12 3.07 -9.89
C ASP A 286 -1.63 3.28 -9.65
N ALA A 287 -1.98 4.04 -8.61
CA ALA A 287 -3.37 4.46 -8.41
C ALA A 287 -3.87 5.36 -9.55
N GLN A 288 -3.05 6.28 -10.07
CA GLN A 288 -3.42 7.09 -11.24
C GLN A 288 -3.62 6.23 -12.48
N LEU A 289 -2.81 5.19 -12.68
CA LEU A 289 -2.95 4.27 -13.80
C LEU A 289 -4.35 3.62 -13.80
N LEU A 290 -4.79 3.12 -12.65
CA LEU A 290 -6.12 2.53 -12.48
C LEU A 290 -7.24 3.55 -12.66
N LEU A 291 -7.09 4.76 -12.10
CA LEU A 291 -8.07 5.83 -12.21
C LEU A 291 -8.24 6.31 -13.66
N LEU A 292 -7.13 6.43 -14.41
CA LEU A 292 -7.13 6.75 -15.83
C LEU A 292 -7.92 5.70 -16.63
N GLN A 293 -7.70 4.41 -16.37
CA GLN A 293 -8.44 3.32 -17.02
C GLN A 293 -9.95 3.37 -16.73
N GLN A 294 -10.34 3.93 -15.59
CA GLN A 294 -11.73 4.18 -15.21
C GLN A 294 -12.28 5.50 -15.78
N GLY A 295 -11.48 6.22 -16.58
CA GLY A 295 -11.87 7.48 -17.22
C GLY A 295 -11.76 8.71 -16.31
N SER A 296 -11.07 8.61 -15.17
CA SER A 296 -10.78 9.75 -14.30
C SER A 296 -9.61 10.57 -14.82
N ASP A 297 -9.54 11.84 -14.41
CA ASP A 297 -8.41 12.71 -14.69
C ASP A 297 -7.26 12.50 -13.69
N ILE A 298 -6.08 13.06 -14.01
CA ILE A 298 -4.94 13.05 -13.09
C ILE A 298 -5.23 13.96 -11.89
N ASP A 299 -5.07 13.43 -10.68
CA ASP A 299 -5.16 14.22 -9.44
C ASP A 299 -4.00 15.21 -9.36
N ALA A 300 -4.28 16.46 -9.76
CA ALA A 300 -3.32 17.55 -9.83
C ALA A 300 -2.67 17.88 -8.47
N GLN A 301 -3.42 17.78 -7.38
CA GLN A 301 -2.93 18.13 -6.04
C GLN A 301 -1.94 17.06 -5.54
N ARG A 302 -2.27 15.78 -5.71
CA ARG A 302 -1.37 14.68 -5.38
C ARG A 302 -0.17 14.63 -6.31
N LEU A 303 -0.33 14.97 -7.60
CA LEU A 303 0.79 15.11 -8.53
C LEU A 303 1.80 16.14 -8.02
N SER A 304 1.31 17.34 -7.67
CA SER A 304 2.14 18.41 -7.12
C SER A 304 2.92 17.94 -5.89
N ARG A 305 2.24 17.31 -4.93
CA ARG A 305 2.87 16.81 -3.68
C ARG A 305 3.92 15.75 -3.94
N ASN A 306 3.69 14.85 -4.90
CA ASN A 306 4.67 13.81 -5.24
C ASN A 306 5.85 14.37 -6.04
N ALA A 307 5.63 15.36 -6.91
CA ALA A 307 6.73 16.08 -7.55
C ALA A 307 7.60 16.80 -6.50
N ASP A 308 6.99 17.52 -5.56
CA ASP A 308 7.73 18.14 -4.45
C ASP A 308 8.51 17.12 -3.62
N ARG A 309 7.95 15.92 -3.41
CA ARG A 309 8.66 14.82 -2.74
C ARG A 309 9.89 14.38 -3.51
N VAL A 310 9.81 14.18 -4.82
CA VAL A 310 10.97 13.80 -5.64
C VAL A 310 12.03 14.90 -5.61
N LEU A 311 11.65 16.18 -5.70
CA LEU A 311 12.59 17.30 -5.54
C LEU A 311 13.30 17.27 -4.18
N ALA A 312 12.55 17.08 -3.09
CA ALA A 312 13.13 17.04 -1.75
C ALA A 312 14.08 15.84 -1.55
N LEU A 313 13.76 14.68 -2.13
CA LEU A 313 14.65 13.51 -2.10
C LEU A 313 15.95 13.74 -2.89
N HIS A 314 15.85 14.46 -4.01
CA HIS A 314 17.02 14.81 -4.84
C HIS A 314 17.94 15.81 -4.13
N GLU A 315 17.35 16.81 -3.47
CA GLU A 315 18.08 17.82 -2.68
C GLU A 315 18.74 17.21 -1.43
N GLU A 316 18.17 16.14 -0.87
CA GLU A 316 18.73 15.42 0.27
C GLU A 316 19.93 14.54 -0.13
N ASP A 317 19.77 13.69 -1.14
CA ASP A 317 20.85 12.85 -1.66
C ASP A 317 20.58 12.45 -3.11
N ARG A 318 21.20 13.19 -4.03
CA ARG A 318 21.12 12.99 -5.48
C ARG A 318 21.45 11.56 -5.90
N GLU A 319 22.58 11.03 -5.47
CA GLU A 319 23.07 9.73 -5.92
C GLU A 319 22.24 8.59 -5.32
N ALA A 320 21.83 8.72 -4.05
CA ALA A 320 20.91 7.75 -3.45
C ALA A 320 19.55 7.73 -4.16
N LEU A 321 19.03 8.87 -4.63
CA LEU A 321 17.78 8.90 -5.41
C LEU A 321 17.94 8.26 -6.79
N LEU A 322 19.04 8.54 -7.49
CA LEU A 322 19.37 7.88 -8.77
C LEU A 322 19.42 6.36 -8.58
N PHE A 323 20.12 5.87 -7.56
CA PHE A 323 20.16 4.45 -7.25
C PHE A 323 18.79 3.89 -6.85
N ALA A 324 18.02 4.62 -6.03
CA ALA A 324 16.68 4.21 -5.59
C ALA A 324 15.70 4.02 -6.75
N SER A 325 15.83 4.77 -7.84
CA SER A 325 15.02 4.56 -9.05
C SER A 325 15.21 3.16 -9.67
N ARG A 326 16.37 2.53 -9.46
CA ARG A 326 16.68 1.16 -9.90
C ARG A 326 16.13 0.08 -8.96
N CYS A 327 15.74 0.44 -7.74
CA CYS A 327 15.17 -0.48 -6.74
C CYS A 327 13.65 -0.67 -6.88
N MET A 328 13.04 -0.20 -7.98
CA MET A 328 11.59 -0.20 -8.19
C MET A 328 11.10 -1.41 -9.03
N SER A 329 11.81 -2.54 -9.00
CA SER A 329 11.48 -3.72 -9.80
C SER A 329 10.13 -4.36 -9.47
N LEU A 330 9.65 -4.18 -8.23
CA LEU A 330 8.32 -4.60 -7.76
C LEU A 330 7.17 -3.77 -8.35
N GLU A 331 7.48 -2.63 -8.98
CA GLU A 331 6.49 -1.71 -9.51
C GLU A 331 6.11 -2.06 -10.95
N PRO A 332 4.87 -1.76 -11.37
CA PRO A 332 4.46 -1.87 -12.76
C PRO A 332 5.43 -1.10 -13.66
N MET A 333 5.65 -1.63 -14.87
CA MET A 333 6.65 -1.11 -15.80
C MET A 333 6.48 0.40 -16.05
N LEU A 334 5.26 0.86 -16.35
CA LEU A 334 4.98 2.28 -16.60
C LEU A 334 5.29 3.17 -15.39
N VAL A 335 5.08 2.66 -14.17
CA VAL A 335 5.35 3.38 -12.91
C VAL A 335 6.85 3.56 -12.70
N ARG A 336 7.63 2.47 -12.77
CA ARG A 336 9.08 2.56 -12.57
C ARG A 336 9.78 3.36 -13.67
N HIS A 337 9.30 3.31 -14.92
CA HIS A 337 9.82 4.13 -16.01
C HIS A 337 9.52 5.60 -15.83
N GLY A 338 8.29 5.97 -15.45
CA GLY A 338 7.93 7.35 -15.13
C GLY A 338 8.81 7.92 -14.01
N ILE A 339 9.06 7.14 -12.97
CA ILE A 339 9.98 7.52 -11.87
C ILE A 339 11.41 7.71 -12.39
N ALA A 340 11.94 6.74 -13.12
CA ALA A 340 13.32 6.81 -13.60
C ALA A 340 13.53 8.01 -14.55
N VAL A 341 12.61 8.25 -15.48
CA VAL A 341 12.63 9.41 -16.38
C VAL A 341 12.55 10.71 -15.59
N ALA A 342 11.62 10.83 -14.63
CA ALA A 342 11.49 12.04 -13.82
C ALA A 342 12.75 12.35 -13.00
N VAL A 343 13.37 11.33 -12.39
CA VAL A 343 14.59 11.47 -11.60
C VAL A 343 15.77 11.88 -12.49
N HIS A 344 15.96 11.22 -13.64
CA HIS A 344 17.06 11.55 -14.55
C HIS A 344 16.88 12.92 -15.22
N LEU A 345 15.64 13.33 -15.53
CA LEU A 345 15.35 14.67 -16.04
C LEU A 345 15.66 15.74 -15.01
N LEU A 346 15.17 15.57 -13.77
CA LEU A 346 15.47 16.49 -12.66
C LEU A 346 16.98 16.68 -12.49
N ASP A 347 17.72 15.57 -12.56
CA ASP A 347 19.14 15.59 -12.38
C ASP A 347 19.89 16.27 -13.53
N LEU A 348 19.47 16.01 -14.78
CA LEU A 348 20.08 16.56 -15.99
C LEU A 348 19.83 18.07 -16.15
N VAL A 349 18.65 18.56 -15.79
CA VAL A 349 18.33 20.01 -15.88
C VAL A 349 19.06 20.83 -14.82
N GLY A 350 19.36 20.20 -13.67
CA GLY A 350 20.22 20.75 -12.62
C GLY A 350 19.59 21.90 -11.81
N ALA A 351 20.25 22.26 -10.71
CA ALA A 351 19.73 23.20 -9.71
C ALA A 351 19.61 24.66 -10.19
N ASN A 352 20.27 25.04 -11.29
CA ASN A 352 20.24 26.39 -11.85
C ASN A 352 18.86 26.75 -12.43
N MET A 353 18.01 25.76 -12.69
CA MET A 353 16.65 25.99 -13.17
C MET A 353 15.72 26.33 -11.99
N PRO A 354 14.81 27.32 -12.13
CA PRO A 354 13.85 27.68 -11.10
C PRO A 354 13.08 26.47 -10.58
N ARG A 355 12.89 26.41 -9.25
CA ARG A 355 12.29 25.26 -8.58
C ARG A 355 10.92 24.87 -9.16
N GLU A 356 10.08 25.86 -9.48
CA GLU A 356 8.75 25.61 -10.07
C GLU A 356 8.83 24.98 -11.47
N ILE A 357 9.84 25.34 -12.27
CA ILE A 357 10.07 24.72 -13.57
C ILE A 357 10.55 23.28 -13.37
N ARG A 358 11.51 23.05 -12.47
CA ARG A 358 11.96 21.69 -12.10
C ARG A 358 10.81 20.81 -11.63
N LYS A 359 9.93 21.36 -10.79
CA LYS A 359 8.72 20.69 -10.29
C LYS A 359 7.77 20.30 -11.42
N ALA A 360 7.51 21.21 -12.36
CA ALA A 360 6.69 20.91 -13.53
C ALA A 360 7.31 19.82 -14.40
N ILE A 361 8.63 19.85 -14.63
CA ILE A 361 9.36 18.82 -15.39
C ILE A 361 9.25 17.46 -14.71
N VAL A 362 9.45 17.40 -13.39
CA VAL A 362 9.32 16.17 -12.61
C VAL A 362 7.89 15.63 -12.69
N ALA A 363 6.89 16.48 -12.46
CA ALA A 363 5.49 16.07 -12.54
C ALA A 363 5.12 15.52 -13.92
N SER A 364 5.50 16.23 -15.00
CA SER A 364 5.28 15.75 -16.36
C SER A 364 6.04 14.46 -16.66
N GLY A 365 7.29 14.34 -16.21
CA GLY A 365 8.09 13.12 -16.38
C GLY A 365 7.52 11.91 -15.63
N LEU A 366 6.97 12.11 -14.43
CA LEU A 366 6.35 11.04 -13.63
C LEU A 366 5.16 10.41 -14.35
N ILE A 367 4.39 11.21 -15.09
CA ILE A 367 3.13 10.78 -15.70
C ILE A 367 3.20 10.57 -17.22
N HIS A 368 4.27 10.98 -17.90
CA HIS A 368 4.32 11.11 -19.37
C HIS A 368 3.80 9.88 -20.15
N ASP A 369 4.04 8.70 -19.58
CA ASP A 369 3.72 7.42 -20.19
C ASP A 369 2.43 6.78 -19.66
N LEU A 370 1.76 7.38 -18.66
CA LEU A 370 0.54 6.80 -18.08
C LEU A 370 -0.62 6.73 -19.07
N GLY A 371 -0.62 7.58 -20.10
CA GLY A 371 -1.57 7.50 -21.22
C GLY A 371 -1.55 6.15 -21.93
N LYS A 372 -0.44 5.38 -21.83
CA LYS A 372 -0.32 4.03 -22.41
C LYS A 372 -1.30 3.03 -21.79
N ALA A 373 -1.88 3.34 -20.63
CA ALA A 373 -2.97 2.55 -20.06
C ALA A 373 -4.30 2.72 -20.80
N LEU A 374 -4.45 3.78 -21.60
CA LEU A 374 -5.67 4.14 -22.32
C LEU A 374 -5.71 3.58 -23.74
N VAL A 375 -4.60 3.05 -24.24
CA VAL A 375 -4.50 2.45 -25.58
C VAL A 375 -4.67 0.92 -25.52
N PRO A 376 -5.05 0.25 -26.63
CA PRO A 376 -5.23 -1.19 -26.65
C PRO A 376 -3.99 -1.97 -26.19
N GLN A 377 -4.13 -2.77 -25.13
CA GLN A 377 -2.99 -3.46 -24.49
C GLN A 377 -2.34 -4.54 -25.38
N VAL A 378 -3.05 -5.01 -26.41
CA VAL A 378 -2.54 -5.97 -27.40
C VAL A 378 -1.29 -5.43 -28.13
N ILE A 379 -1.17 -4.11 -28.27
CA ILE A 379 -0.05 -3.46 -28.97
C ILE A 379 1.29 -3.76 -28.28
N PHE A 380 1.31 -3.85 -26.94
CA PHE A 380 2.54 -4.12 -26.17
C PHE A 380 3.03 -5.57 -26.30
N ARG A 381 2.20 -6.47 -26.85
CA ARG A 381 2.51 -7.88 -27.05
C ARG A 381 2.78 -8.23 -28.52
N ALA A 382 2.69 -7.24 -29.42
CA ALA A 382 2.88 -7.47 -30.84
C ALA A 382 4.36 -7.82 -31.14
N PRO A 383 4.63 -8.91 -31.88
CA PRO A 383 5.99 -9.29 -32.25
C PRO A 383 6.60 -8.31 -33.27
N ASN A 384 5.76 -7.66 -34.08
CA ASN A 384 6.13 -6.64 -35.05
C ASN A 384 5.31 -5.36 -34.83
N PHE A 385 5.98 -4.20 -34.91
CA PHE A 385 5.36 -2.90 -34.68
C PHE A 385 4.91 -2.26 -36.00
N GLU A 386 3.70 -2.64 -36.45
CA GLU A 386 3.08 -2.15 -37.67
C GLU A 386 2.68 -0.67 -37.62
N ALA A 387 2.28 -0.10 -38.76
CA ALA A 387 1.87 1.31 -38.84
C ALA A 387 0.62 1.61 -38.00
N THR A 388 -0.33 0.67 -37.95
CA THR A 388 -1.53 0.75 -37.10
C THR A 388 -1.18 0.74 -35.61
N HIS A 389 -0.20 -0.08 -35.20
CA HIS A 389 0.34 -0.09 -33.84
C HIS A 389 1.03 1.24 -33.49
N ARG A 390 1.76 1.84 -34.44
CA ARG A 390 2.37 3.18 -34.27
C ARG A 390 1.33 4.26 -34.07
N GLN A 391 0.28 4.28 -34.88
CA GLN A 391 -0.79 5.26 -34.76
C GLN A 391 -1.51 5.14 -33.41
N ALA A 392 -1.96 3.94 -33.04
CA ALA A 392 -2.63 3.72 -31.77
C ALA A 392 -1.71 3.97 -30.57
N MET A 393 -0.40 3.70 -30.68
CA MET A 393 0.56 4.09 -29.65
C MET A 393 0.65 5.60 -29.54
N SER A 394 0.69 6.35 -30.64
CA SER A 394 0.78 7.81 -30.62
C SER A 394 -0.39 8.48 -29.88
N GLU A 395 -1.57 7.88 -29.91
CA GLU A 395 -2.78 8.42 -29.26
C GLU A 395 -2.63 8.55 -27.73
N HIS A 396 -1.75 7.76 -27.11
CA HIS A 396 -1.53 7.81 -25.66
C HIS A 396 -1.13 9.21 -25.16
N VAL A 397 -0.45 9.99 -26.00
CA VAL A 397 0.02 11.34 -25.67
C VAL A 397 -1.18 12.28 -25.56
N THR A 398 -2.00 12.36 -26.61
CA THR A 398 -3.20 13.20 -26.64
C THR A 398 -4.18 12.80 -25.54
N LEU A 399 -4.41 11.49 -25.39
CA LEU A 399 -5.29 10.96 -24.35
C LEU A 399 -4.82 11.36 -22.95
N LEU A 400 -3.52 11.36 -22.66
CA LEU A 400 -3.00 11.82 -21.38
C LEU A 400 -3.11 13.33 -21.19
N VAL A 401 -2.83 14.12 -22.23
CA VAL A 401 -2.94 15.58 -22.18
C VAL A 401 -4.38 16.01 -21.89
N ASP A 402 -5.37 15.32 -22.46
CA ASP A 402 -6.79 15.57 -22.16
C ASP A 402 -7.13 15.32 -20.68
N ARG A 403 -6.44 14.38 -20.03
CA ARG A 403 -6.59 14.08 -18.59
C ARG A 403 -5.90 15.08 -17.66
N LEU A 404 -5.28 16.13 -18.23
CA LEU A 404 -4.62 17.20 -17.48
C LEU A 404 -5.33 18.55 -17.60
N GLN A 405 -6.50 18.62 -18.25
CA GLN A 405 -7.23 19.88 -18.47
C GLN A 405 -7.54 20.64 -17.17
N HIS A 406 -7.76 19.92 -16.06
CA HIS A 406 -8.03 20.50 -14.74
C HIS A 406 -6.76 20.81 -13.91
N CYS A 407 -5.56 20.54 -14.43
CA CYS A 407 -4.29 20.75 -13.74
C CYS A 407 -3.72 22.15 -14.01
N GLN A 408 -4.25 23.16 -13.31
CA GLN A 408 -3.93 24.58 -13.57
C GLN A 408 -2.51 25.02 -13.18
N TRP A 409 -1.85 24.29 -12.28
CA TRP A 409 -0.52 24.66 -11.80
C TRP A 409 0.61 24.19 -12.72
N LEU A 410 0.35 23.20 -13.59
CA LEU A 410 1.34 22.74 -14.55
C LEU A 410 1.43 23.71 -15.72
N SER A 411 2.65 24.17 -16.01
CA SER A 411 2.92 24.98 -17.19
C SER A 411 2.60 24.20 -18.46
N VAL A 412 1.68 24.73 -19.27
CA VAL A 412 1.31 24.15 -20.57
C VAL A 412 2.54 23.94 -21.45
N ASN A 413 3.49 24.88 -21.45
CA ASN A 413 4.72 24.76 -22.24
C ASN A 413 5.59 23.58 -21.78
N ILE A 414 5.62 23.29 -20.48
CA ILE A 414 6.37 22.14 -19.94
C ILE A 414 5.64 20.83 -20.25
N VAL A 415 4.31 20.80 -20.12
CA VAL A 415 3.51 19.64 -20.53
C VAL A 415 3.72 19.33 -22.01
N GLN A 416 3.67 20.33 -22.88
CA GLN A 416 3.90 20.13 -24.31
C GLN A 416 5.33 19.68 -24.62
N ALA A 417 6.34 20.22 -23.94
CA ALA A 417 7.72 19.77 -24.16
C ALA A 417 7.98 18.34 -23.63
N VAL A 418 7.49 18.01 -22.44
CA VAL A 418 7.82 16.75 -21.75
C VAL A 418 6.86 15.62 -22.12
N ILE A 419 5.55 15.84 -22.17
CA ILE A 419 4.58 14.80 -22.53
C ILE A 419 4.34 14.81 -24.04
N GLY A 420 4.10 15.99 -24.60
CA GLY A 420 3.87 16.16 -26.03
C GLY A 420 5.10 15.86 -26.89
N GLY A 421 6.31 16.20 -26.43
CA GLY A 421 7.51 16.22 -27.26
C GLY A 421 8.54 15.10 -27.02
N ILE A 422 8.43 14.31 -25.95
CA ILE A 422 9.46 13.32 -25.57
C ILE A 422 9.64 12.19 -26.60
N ASN A 423 8.58 11.91 -27.37
CA ASN A 423 8.57 10.92 -28.43
C ASN A 423 8.95 11.49 -29.80
N GLU A 424 9.17 12.81 -29.92
CA GLU A 424 9.60 13.45 -31.16
C GLU A 424 11.07 13.12 -31.48
N ARG A 425 11.42 13.14 -32.77
CA ARG A 425 12.77 12.81 -33.27
C ARG A 425 13.19 13.84 -34.31
N LEU A 426 14.48 14.18 -34.34
CA LEU A 426 14.97 15.26 -35.21
C LEU A 426 14.69 15.04 -36.72
N ASP A 427 14.51 13.79 -37.15
CA ASP A 427 14.19 13.39 -38.52
C ASP A 427 12.67 13.35 -38.82
N GLY A 428 11.82 13.73 -37.86
CA GLY A 428 10.36 13.68 -38.01
C GLY A 428 9.76 12.27 -37.88
N SER A 429 10.56 11.25 -37.55
CA SER A 429 10.05 9.88 -37.35
C SER A 429 9.30 9.69 -36.02
N GLY A 430 9.35 10.70 -35.15
CA GLY A 430 8.68 10.71 -33.86
C GLY A 430 7.18 11.02 -33.93
N TYR A 431 6.57 11.17 -32.76
CA TYR A 431 5.14 11.39 -32.60
C TYR A 431 4.85 12.20 -31.33
N PRO A 432 3.65 12.82 -31.18
CA PRO A 432 2.47 12.76 -32.05
C PRO A 432 2.46 13.75 -33.21
N GLY A 433 3.26 14.81 -33.17
CA GLY A 433 3.28 15.88 -34.16
C GLY A 433 4.19 15.60 -35.36
N GLY A 434 5.16 14.67 -35.22
CA GLY A 434 6.15 14.41 -36.27
C GLY A 434 7.05 15.62 -36.52
N LEU A 435 7.36 16.35 -35.44
CA LEU A 435 8.17 17.57 -35.48
C LEU A 435 9.62 17.21 -35.86
N SER A 436 10.32 18.14 -36.49
CA SER A 436 11.69 17.90 -36.97
C SER A 436 12.65 19.03 -36.59
N GLY A 437 13.94 18.71 -36.48
CA GLY A 437 15.01 19.69 -36.30
C GLY A 437 14.75 20.76 -35.23
N GLU A 438 14.60 22.01 -35.69
CA GLU A 438 14.42 23.19 -34.84
C GLU A 438 12.98 23.38 -34.33
N ASP A 439 12.00 22.70 -34.91
CA ASP A 439 10.60 22.76 -34.46
C ASP A 439 10.40 22.05 -33.12
N ILE A 440 11.33 21.17 -32.74
CA ILE A 440 11.31 20.46 -31.47
C ILE A 440 11.84 21.38 -30.37
N ASN A 441 11.04 21.56 -29.31
CA ASN A 441 11.43 22.31 -28.12
C ASN A 441 12.75 21.79 -27.52
N GLU A 442 13.64 22.68 -27.06
CA GLU A 442 14.93 22.28 -26.48
C GLU A 442 14.80 21.32 -25.28
N LEU A 443 13.78 21.50 -24.43
CA LEU A 443 13.50 20.56 -23.34
C LEU A 443 13.00 19.20 -23.88
N ALA A 444 12.20 19.19 -24.95
CA ALA A 444 11.76 17.94 -25.59
C ALA A 444 12.94 17.14 -26.15
N LYS A 445 13.95 17.81 -26.75
CA LYS A 445 15.19 17.16 -27.20
C LYS A 445 15.95 16.50 -26.05
N ALA A 446 16.02 17.16 -24.89
CA ALA A 446 16.61 16.56 -23.69
C ALA A 446 15.79 15.37 -23.19
N CYS A 447 14.46 15.50 -23.14
CA CYS A 447 13.54 14.44 -22.75
C CYS A 447 13.66 13.20 -23.63
N ALA A 448 13.74 13.35 -24.95
CA ALA A 448 13.90 12.24 -25.88
C ALA A 448 15.16 11.41 -25.61
N VAL A 449 16.26 12.07 -25.23
CA VAL A 449 17.51 11.38 -24.84
C VAL A 449 17.30 10.58 -23.55
N VAL A 450 16.71 11.19 -22.51
CA VAL A 450 16.48 10.51 -21.21
C VAL A 450 15.54 9.32 -21.36
N ASP A 451 14.43 9.49 -22.08
CA ASP A 451 13.44 8.42 -22.31
C ASP A 451 14.07 7.23 -23.04
N VAL A 452 14.84 7.48 -24.10
CA VAL A 452 15.50 6.40 -24.84
C VAL A 452 16.56 5.70 -24.00
N VAL A 453 17.30 6.42 -23.16
CA VAL A 453 18.24 5.79 -22.23
C VAL A 453 17.49 4.84 -21.29
N GLU A 454 16.44 5.29 -20.62
CA GLU A 454 15.69 4.46 -19.68
C GLU A 454 14.95 3.31 -20.38
N ALA A 455 14.39 3.54 -21.57
CA ALA A 455 13.74 2.51 -22.36
C ALA A 455 14.72 1.44 -22.88
N MET A 456 15.99 1.78 -23.13
CA MET A 456 17.00 0.81 -23.60
C MET A 456 17.64 0.00 -22.46
N ARG A 457 17.54 0.46 -21.21
CA ARG A 457 18.00 -0.27 -20.01
C ARG A 457 17.13 -1.45 -19.60
N ARG A 458 15.95 -1.60 -20.21
CA ARG A 458 15.00 -2.69 -19.94
C ARG A 458 14.84 -3.64 -21.11
N ASP A 459 14.44 -4.86 -20.79
CA ASP A 459 14.01 -5.85 -21.77
C ASP A 459 12.71 -5.42 -22.44
N ARG A 460 12.57 -5.82 -23.70
CA ARG A 460 11.34 -5.78 -24.48
C ARG A 460 11.14 -7.13 -25.15
N PRO A 461 9.91 -7.49 -25.57
CA PRO A 461 9.66 -8.73 -26.29
C PRO A 461 10.59 -8.94 -27.50
N ASP A 462 11.00 -7.84 -28.14
CA ASP A 462 11.82 -7.82 -29.35
C ASP A 462 13.34 -7.64 -29.10
N ARG A 463 13.77 -7.29 -27.87
CA ARG A 463 15.20 -7.08 -27.58
C ARG A 463 15.55 -7.15 -26.09
N PRO A 464 16.75 -7.64 -25.73
CA PRO A 464 17.25 -7.56 -24.35
C PRO A 464 17.63 -6.12 -23.95
N ALA A 465 17.75 -5.91 -22.64
CA ALA A 465 18.33 -4.73 -22.01
C ALA A 465 19.77 -4.49 -22.50
N LYS A 466 20.18 -3.22 -22.57
CA LYS A 466 21.50 -2.81 -23.03
C LYS A 466 22.31 -2.17 -21.90
N THR A 467 23.62 -2.30 -21.99
CA THR A 467 24.57 -1.60 -21.09
C THR A 467 24.61 -0.10 -21.43
N THR A 468 25.06 0.73 -20.49
CA THR A 468 25.19 2.18 -20.68
C THR A 468 26.04 2.50 -21.92
N GLN A 469 27.16 1.80 -22.10
CA GLN A 469 28.01 2.00 -23.27
C GLN A 469 27.33 1.66 -24.61
N GLN A 470 26.51 0.61 -24.64
CA GLN A 470 25.75 0.25 -25.84
C GLN A 470 24.68 1.30 -26.15
N ILE A 471 24.04 1.86 -25.13
CA ILE A 471 23.05 2.93 -25.26
C ILE A 471 23.71 4.20 -25.78
N TYR A 472 24.86 4.60 -25.21
CA TYR A 472 25.59 5.78 -25.66
C TYR A 472 26.06 5.64 -27.11
N ARG A 473 26.56 4.47 -27.51
CA ARG A 473 26.90 4.20 -28.91
C ARG A 473 25.68 4.32 -29.83
N HIS A 474 24.53 3.80 -29.40
CA HIS A 474 23.30 3.94 -30.18
C HIS A 474 22.91 5.41 -30.37
N LEU A 475 22.90 6.21 -29.30
CA LEU A 475 22.55 7.63 -29.41
C LEU A 475 23.52 8.40 -30.31
N LEU A 476 24.84 8.16 -30.15
CA LEU A 476 25.88 8.81 -30.96
C LEU A 476 25.84 8.37 -32.43
N SER A 477 25.38 7.16 -32.73
CA SER A 477 25.24 6.66 -34.10
C SER A 477 23.95 7.07 -34.80
N HIS A 478 23.00 7.71 -34.09
CA HIS A 478 21.73 8.19 -34.66
C HIS A 478 21.56 9.72 -34.48
N PRO A 479 22.50 10.55 -34.98
CA PRO A 479 22.44 12.02 -34.83
C PRO A 479 21.28 12.67 -35.60
N HIS A 480 20.69 11.94 -36.54
CA HIS A 480 19.49 12.37 -37.27
C HIS A 480 18.21 12.19 -36.43
N GLN A 481 18.24 11.37 -35.37
CA GLN A 481 17.09 11.19 -34.47
C GLN A 481 17.24 11.96 -33.16
N PHE A 482 18.47 12.10 -32.65
CA PHE A 482 18.77 12.69 -31.34
C PHE A 482 19.72 13.87 -31.43
N ASP A 483 19.46 14.92 -30.64
CA ASP A 483 20.33 16.10 -30.58
C ASP A 483 21.65 15.76 -29.90
N LEU A 484 22.75 15.83 -30.68
CA LEU A 484 24.08 15.47 -30.19
C LEU A 484 24.59 16.37 -29.05
N ARG A 485 24.09 17.60 -28.91
CA ARG A 485 24.47 18.47 -27.78
C ARG A 485 23.89 17.88 -26.48
N TRP A 486 22.63 17.45 -26.52
CA TRP A 486 21.98 16.80 -25.39
C TRP A 486 22.52 15.39 -25.12
N VAL A 487 22.84 14.61 -26.15
CA VAL A 487 23.51 13.31 -25.98
C VAL A 487 24.88 13.49 -25.29
N LYS A 488 25.71 14.41 -25.77
CA LYS A 488 27.03 14.68 -25.16
C LYS A 488 26.88 15.20 -23.73
N ARG A 489 25.93 16.09 -23.48
CA ARG A 489 25.64 16.59 -22.12
C ARG A 489 25.19 15.47 -21.18
N TYR A 490 24.34 14.55 -21.64
CA TYR A 490 23.93 13.38 -20.87
C TYR A 490 25.14 12.51 -20.51
N ILE A 491 25.98 12.17 -21.50
CA ILE A 491 27.17 11.32 -21.30
C ILE A 491 28.15 11.98 -20.32
N GLU A 492 28.38 13.29 -20.46
CA GLU A 492 29.28 14.04 -19.58
C GLU A 492 28.75 14.12 -18.14
N HIS A 493 27.43 14.28 -17.98
CA HIS A 493 26.77 14.41 -16.68
C HIS A 493 26.69 13.09 -15.91
N PHE A 494 26.29 12.01 -16.59
CA PHE A 494 26.12 10.69 -15.97
C PHE A 494 27.35 9.79 -16.07
N LYS A 495 28.37 10.20 -16.81
CA LYS A 495 29.64 9.47 -17.03
C LYS A 495 29.42 8.09 -17.68
N GLY A 496 30.51 7.35 -17.87
CA GLY A 496 30.51 6.05 -18.55
C GLY A 496 29.97 4.88 -17.73
N LEU A 497 30.00 5.01 -16.40
CA LEU A 497 29.48 4.04 -15.43
C LEU A 497 28.61 4.81 -14.41
N PRO A 498 27.38 5.19 -14.77
CA PRO A 498 26.51 5.96 -13.90
C PRO A 498 26.14 5.21 -12.62
N VAL A 499 25.70 5.99 -11.63
CA VAL A 499 25.00 5.44 -10.46
C VAL A 499 23.85 4.55 -10.92
N GLY A 500 23.74 3.36 -10.34
CA GLY A 500 22.79 2.35 -10.76
C GLY A 500 23.27 1.43 -11.89
N SER A 501 24.54 1.47 -12.29
CA SER A 501 25.15 0.43 -13.13
C SER A 501 25.56 -0.79 -12.31
N LEU A 502 25.27 -2.00 -12.81
CA LEU A 502 25.82 -3.25 -12.26
C LEU A 502 27.16 -3.56 -12.93
N VAL A 503 28.20 -3.72 -12.13
CA VAL A 503 29.57 -3.92 -12.62
C VAL A 503 30.16 -5.22 -12.08
N ARG A 504 30.82 -5.97 -12.95
CA ARG A 504 31.78 -7.01 -12.58
C ARG A 504 33.15 -6.38 -12.44
N PHE A 505 33.73 -6.51 -11.25
CA PHE A 505 35.08 -6.04 -10.96
C PHE A 505 36.14 -7.10 -11.30
N THR A 506 37.42 -6.72 -11.37
CA THR A 506 38.51 -7.67 -11.66
C THR A 506 38.67 -8.79 -10.63
N SER A 507 38.18 -8.61 -9.40
CA SER A 507 38.05 -9.70 -8.42
C SER A 507 37.02 -10.77 -8.80
N GLY A 508 36.18 -10.52 -9.81
CA GLY A 508 35.04 -11.34 -10.20
C GLY A 508 33.73 -10.98 -9.49
N GLN A 509 33.80 -10.19 -8.40
CA GLN A 509 32.65 -9.75 -7.62
C GLN A 509 31.74 -8.83 -8.44
N LEU A 510 30.42 -9.05 -8.34
CA LEU A 510 29.41 -8.14 -8.87
C LEU A 510 29.04 -7.10 -7.82
N ALA A 511 28.92 -5.83 -8.22
CA ALA A 511 28.41 -4.78 -7.35
C ALA A 511 27.69 -3.68 -8.13
N TRP A 512 26.63 -3.14 -7.51
CA TRP A 512 25.90 -1.98 -7.99
C TRP A 512 26.61 -0.70 -7.58
N VAL A 513 26.84 0.21 -8.52
CA VAL A 513 27.44 1.51 -8.25
C VAL A 513 26.41 2.42 -7.56
N THR A 514 26.75 2.93 -6.37
CA THR A 514 25.88 3.89 -5.64
C THR A 514 26.44 5.29 -5.56
N ARG A 515 27.76 5.45 -5.52
CA ARG A 515 28.40 6.78 -5.55
C ARG A 515 29.64 6.80 -6.42
N LEU A 516 29.86 7.95 -7.05
CA LEU A 516 30.99 8.24 -7.92
C LEU A 516 31.82 9.40 -7.35
N ASP A 517 33.13 9.40 -7.63
CA ASP A 517 33.94 10.62 -7.49
C ASP A 517 33.73 11.56 -8.69
N GLU A 518 34.39 12.73 -8.65
CA GLU A 518 34.32 13.73 -9.73
C GLU A 518 34.81 13.19 -11.09
N ALA A 519 35.70 12.19 -11.09
CA ALA A 519 36.21 11.54 -12.29
C ALA A 519 35.28 10.44 -12.82
N GLY A 520 34.17 10.15 -12.14
CA GLY A 520 33.23 9.08 -12.50
C GLY A 520 33.70 7.68 -12.11
N VAL A 521 34.56 7.58 -11.10
CA VAL A 521 35.04 6.32 -10.55
C VAL A 521 34.15 5.88 -9.38
N PRO A 522 33.72 4.61 -9.31
CA PRO A 522 32.97 4.11 -8.16
C PRO A 522 33.76 4.20 -6.85
N ILE A 523 33.21 4.96 -5.90
CA ILE A 523 33.72 5.10 -4.52
C ILE A 523 32.82 4.42 -3.49
N GLU A 524 31.57 4.13 -3.87
CA GLU A 524 30.64 3.35 -3.05
C GLU A 524 29.85 2.37 -3.93
N VAL A 525 29.76 1.12 -3.48
CA VAL A 525 29.04 0.06 -4.19
C VAL A 525 28.33 -0.91 -3.25
N TRP A 526 27.20 -1.47 -3.68
CA TRP A 526 26.57 -2.63 -3.04
C TRP A 526 26.91 -3.92 -3.78
N PRO A 527 27.71 -4.82 -3.19
CA PRO A 527 27.94 -6.15 -3.75
C PRO A 527 26.64 -6.93 -3.91
N THR A 528 26.57 -7.79 -4.92
CA THR A 528 25.46 -8.74 -5.15
C THR A 528 26.02 -10.08 -5.64
N ARG A 529 25.24 -11.15 -5.49
CA ARG A 529 25.59 -12.49 -5.98
C ARG A 529 25.11 -12.75 -7.40
N GLN A 530 24.05 -12.07 -7.83
CA GLN A 530 23.35 -12.33 -9.09
C GLN A 530 23.11 -11.03 -9.86
N ALA A 531 22.97 -11.17 -11.19
CA ALA A 531 22.67 -10.06 -12.09
C ALA A 531 21.15 -9.80 -12.13
N GLU A 532 20.59 -9.44 -10.98
CA GLU A 532 19.16 -9.19 -10.76
C GLU A 532 18.94 -7.79 -10.18
N PRO A 533 17.75 -7.19 -10.34
CA PRO A 533 17.46 -5.87 -9.81
C PRO A 533 17.77 -5.75 -8.30
N PRO A 534 18.24 -4.57 -7.84
CA PRO A 534 18.63 -4.38 -6.45
C PRO A 534 17.42 -4.40 -5.52
N MET A 535 17.33 -5.41 -4.67
CA MET A 535 16.30 -5.63 -3.65
C MET A 535 16.93 -5.84 -2.28
N GLY A 536 16.12 -5.72 -1.21
CA GLY A 536 16.62 -5.80 0.17
C GLY A 536 17.33 -7.10 0.53
N ASP A 537 17.00 -8.19 -0.15
CA ASP A 537 17.57 -9.54 0.02
C ASP A 537 18.68 -9.88 -0.98
N THR A 538 18.82 -9.11 -2.08
CA THR A 538 19.86 -9.36 -3.10
C THR A 538 21.16 -8.60 -2.86
N LEU A 539 21.13 -7.53 -2.07
CA LEU A 539 22.32 -6.73 -1.74
C LEU A 539 23.11 -7.33 -0.57
N GLY A 540 24.43 -7.41 -0.73
CA GLY A 540 25.41 -7.77 0.29
C GLY A 540 25.72 -6.60 1.23
N ASN A 541 26.94 -6.53 1.79
CA ASN A 541 27.33 -5.42 2.66
C ASN A 541 27.93 -4.25 1.85
N LEU A 542 27.50 -3.02 2.13
CA LEU A 542 28.01 -1.80 1.49
C LEU A 542 29.54 -1.71 1.58
N VAL A 543 30.17 -1.35 0.45
CA VAL A 543 31.60 -1.06 0.36
C VAL A 543 31.75 0.41 0.02
N ASN A 544 32.48 1.17 0.86
CA ASN A 544 32.68 2.62 0.73
C ASN A 544 34.18 2.94 0.89
N GLY A 545 34.69 3.91 0.11
CA GLY A 545 36.06 4.44 0.17
C GLY A 545 37.10 3.55 -0.52
N ASP A 546 37.10 2.26 -0.20
CA ASP A 546 38.19 1.33 -0.54
C ASP A 546 37.81 0.37 -1.69
N VAL A 547 36.83 0.78 -2.52
CA VAL A 547 36.22 -0.09 -3.55
C VAL A 547 37.28 -0.73 -4.45
N ARG A 548 38.26 0.06 -4.91
CA ARG A 548 39.34 -0.42 -5.79
C ARG A 548 40.28 -1.40 -5.11
N GLU A 549 40.59 -1.20 -3.84
CA GLU A 549 41.48 -2.08 -3.08
C GLU A 549 40.79 -3.41 -2.78
N ARG A 550 39.49 -3.36 -2.44
CA ARG A 550 38.71 -4.53 -2.04
C ARG A 550 38.22 -5.36 -3.22
N LEU A 551 37.77 -4.71 -4.29
CA LEU A 551 37.11 -5.38 -5.42
C LEU A 551 37.95 -5.33 -6.72
N GLY A 552 38.97 -4.48 -6.78
CA GLY A 552 39.72 -4.20 -8.00
C GLY A 552 39.08 -3.11 -8.86
N ILE A 553 39.41 -3.06 -10.15
CA ILE A 553 38.85 -2.05 -11.07
C ILE A 553 37.57 -2.57 -11.75
N PRO A 554 36.63 -1.68 -12.15
CA PRO A 554 35.51 -2.02 -13.02
C PRO A 554 35.99 -2.71 -14.30
N ALA A 555 35.62 -3.97 -14.53
CA ALA A 555 36.04 -4.73 -15.70
C ALA A 555 34.94 -4.76 -16.79
N GLN A 556 33.69 -4.95 -16.39
CA GLN A 556 32.56 -5.08 -17.32
C GLN A 556 31.25 -4.61 -16.68
N GLU A 557 30.48 -3.78 -17.38
CA GLU A 557 29.07 -3.49 -17.02
C GLU A 557 28.17 -4.64 -17.49
N ILE A 558 27.24 -5.06 -16.64
CA ILE A 558 26.23 -6.08 -16.94
C ILE A 558 24.87 -5.40 -17.09
N ALA A 559 24.20 -5.66 -18.21
CA ALA A 559 22.83 -5.19 -18.41
C ALA A 559 21.87 -5.96 -17.51
N VAL A 560 21.07 -5.23 -16.74
CA VAL A 560 20.01 -5.79 -15.89
C VAL A 560 18.73 -5.03 -16.18
N SER A 561 17.72 -5.78 -16.63
CA SER A 561 16.36 -5.28 -16.77
C SER A 561 15.76 -5.10 -15.38
N ALA A 562 15.64 -3.84 -14.94
CA ALA A 562 15.01 -3.49 -13.67
C ALA A 562 13.59 -2.95 -13.89
#